data_AF-A0A527PDD8-F1
#
_entry.id   AF-A0A527PDD8-F1
#
_cell.length_a   1.000
_cell.length_b   1.000
_cell.length_c   1.000
_cell.angle_alpha   90.00
_cell.angle_beta   90.00
_cell.angle_gamma   90.00
#
_symmetry.space_group_name_H-M   'P 1'
#
loop_
_entity.id
_entity.type
_entity.pdbx_description
1 polymer ?
#
loop_
_entity_poly.entity_id
_entity_poly.type
_entity_poly.pdbx_seq_one_letter_code
_entity_poly.pdbx_strand_id
1 'polypeptide(L)'
;MTSRMIRGSALGAALFISGAALADDAPKLTELSPNGADACFGRVYDAAHLKAHPHQKVARIFFYHGHDPVSRPNEEPSTMSDTAYNGFLTTTVRGAKKPEWAAGWCNKEDPSDKASGIRCGMECDRTLASLKVDDKGRLILSDLQPDVYLDAGAEEDLGKAKYNEQSLGSEDDNFRLDPMPADTCKAEFARIDPIDPALGAPLRERLKPDQPFCYGRDYDDAHLKSHPDQVTQSIRVFRGPIELASFAAGGDTANWPDGADIAVSVTTRQKEAKVTQTYTCQGEADQWRCSASSKMSDFGCDISQKEIFLKRGAGGTMMLANPNSALAIVDLCSKAAGGKTKSDDKVYRLNPMPQSACTP
;
A
#
# COMPACT_ATOMS: atom_id res chain seq x y z
N MET A 1 -32.35 22.75 68.19
CA MET A 1 -32.32 22.04 66.91
C MET A 1 -31.00 22.35 66.21
N THR A 2 -30.14 21.33 66.12
CA THR A 2 -29.21 21.02 65.01
C THR A 2 -28.30 22.11 64.40
N SER A 3 -27.02 22.03 64.78
CA SER A 3 -25.79 22.14 63.98
C SER A 3 -25.88 22.02 62.45
N ARG A 4 -25.04 22.79 61.73
CA ARG A 4 -23.93 22.37 60.83
C ARG A 4 -23.37 23.60 60.07
N MET A 5 -22.06 23.89 60.18
CA MET A 5 -20.97 23.64 59.19
C MET A 5 -21.20 24.36 57.83
N ILE A 6 -20.23 24.99 57.16
CA ILE A 6 -18.99 24.39 56.60
C ILE A 6 -17.99 25.51 56.24
N ARG A 7 -16.71 25.25 56.53
CA ARG A 7 -15.51 25.93 56.00
C ARG A 7 -15.29 25.56 54.53
N GLY A 8 -14.94 26.52 53.66
CA GLY A 8 -14.51 26.24 52.29
C GLY A 8 -13.22 26.99 51.96
N SER A 9 -12.14 26.23 51.82
CA SER A 9 -10.76 26.65 51.64
C SER A 9 -10.47 27.26 50.27
N ALA A 10 -9.62 28.29 50.24
CA ALA A 10 -8.99 28.80 49.03
C ALA A 10 -7.94 27.78 48.52
N LEU A 11 -8.14 27.23 47.32
CA LEU A 11 -7.13 26.47 46.59
C LEU A 11 -6.55 27.35 45.48
N GLY A 12 -5.24 27.56 45.53
CA GLY A 12 -4.46 28.22 44.49
C GLY A 12 -4.41 27.38 43.22
N ALA A 13 -4.71 28.01 42.09
CA ALA A 13 -4.52 27.43 40.77
C ALA A 13 -3.03 27.53 40.40
N ALA A 14 -2.31 26.41 40.49
CA ALA A 14 -1.02 26.27 39.85
C ALA A 14 -1.24 26.13 38.34
N LEU A 15 -0.71 27.08 37.56
CA LEU A 15 -0.63 27.03 36.11
C LEU A 15 0.27 25.87 35.69
N PHE A 16 -0.33 24.76 35.24
CA PHE A 16 0.36 23.77 34.45
C PHE A 16 0.53 24.33 33.04
N ILE A 17 1.67 24.95 32.77
CA ILE A 17 2.16 25.17 31.41
C ILE A 17 2.66 23.81 30.93
N SER A 18 1.75 23.01 30.38
CA SER A 18 2.12 21.86 29.55
C SER A 18 2.72 22.44 28.27
N GLY A 19 4.05 22.53 28.22
CA GLY A 19 4.77 22.79 26.98
C GLY A 19 4.39 21.70 25.99
N ALA A 20 3.68 22.09 24.93
CA ALA A 20 3.64 21.29 23.72
C ALA A 20 5.07 21.24 23.20
N ALA A 21 5.76 20.11 23.44
CA ALA A 21 6.89 19.73 22.63
C ALA A 21 6.31 19.51 21.22
N LEU A 22 6.33 20.56 20.41
CA LEU A 22 6.13 20.45 18.97
C LEU A 22 7.22 19.50 18.48
N ALA A 23 6.80 18.38 17.91
CA ALA A 23 7.66 17.44 17.19
C ALA A 23 8.08 18.03 15.83
N ASP A 24 8.64 19.24 15.86
CA ASP A 24 9.31 19.87 14.73
C ASP A 24 10.82 19.79 14.99
N ASP A 25 11.59 19.40 13.98
CA ASP A 25 13.04 19.17 13.97
C ASP A 25 13.53 17.79 14.44
N ALA A 26 13.01 16.72 13.82
CA ALA A 26 13.90 15.59 13.53
C ALA A 26 15.07 16.14 12.69
N PRO A 27 16.35 15.94 13.07
CA PRO A 27 17.48 16.47 12.32
C PRO A 27 17.41 15.97 10.88
N LYS A 28 17.15 16.87 9.93
CA LYS A 28 17.30 16.57 8.50
C LYS A 28 18.75 16.15 8.30
N LEU A 29 18.99 14.96 7.74
CA LEU A 29 20.33 14.44 7.46
C LEU A 29 20.97 15.23 6.31
N THR A 30 21.40 16.46 6.60
CA THR A 30 21.89 17.41 5.60
C THR A 30 23.12 16.93 4.85
N GLU A 31 23.87 15.99 5.41
CA GLU A 31 25.00 15.33 4.75
C GLU A 31 24.56 14.43 3.59
N LEU A 32 23.40 13.78 3.72
CA LEU A 32 22.79 12.99 2.65
C LEU A 32 21.97 13.86 1.72
N SER A 33 21.26 14.85 2.28
CA SER A 33 20.36 15.74 1.56
C SER A 33 20.46 17.19 2.05
N PRO A 34 21.39 17.99 1.48
CA PRO A 34 21.62 19.37 1.92
C PRO A 34 20.40 20.29 1.81
N ASN A 35 19.50 20.00 0.86
CA ASN A 35 18.29 20.77 0.60
C ASN A 35 17.00 20.06 1.09
N GLY A 36 17.11 18.89 1.72
CA GLY A 36 15.98 18.07 2.12
C GLY A 36 15.24 17.36 0.98
N ALA A 37 15.78 17.36 -0.24
CA ALA A 37 15.25 16.57 -1.36
C ALA A 37 15.64 15.09 -1.26
N ASP A 38 14.97 14.24 -2.03
CA ASP A 38 15.36 12.84 -2.16
C ASP A 38 16.82 12.71 -2.66
N ALA A 39 17.61 11.84 -2.04
CA ALA A 39 19.01 11.58 -2.39
C ALA A 39 19.22 10.10 -2.75
N CYS A 40 20.06 9.86 -3.75
CA CYS A 40 20.37 8.52 -4.25
C CYS A 40 21.87 8.30 -4.33
N PHE A 41 22.32 7.15 -3.85
CA PHE A 41 23.70 6.70 -3.93
C PHE A 41 23.70 5.27 -4.45
N GLY A 42 24.57 4.95 -5.40
CA GLY A 42 24.58 3.62 -6.00
C GLY A 42 25.93 3.16 -6.48
N ARG A 43 26.03 1.86 -6.72
CA ARG A 43 27.13 1.25 -7.45
C ARG A 43 26.65 0.01 -8.19
N VAL A 44 27.16 -0.15 -9.40
CA VAL A 44 26.99 -1.34 -10.24
C VAL A 44 28.37 -1.93 -10.48
N TYR A 45 28.52 -3.20 -10.16
CA TYR A 45 29.76 -3.96 -10.36
C TYR A 45 29.69 -4.72 -11.68
N ASP A 46 30.75 -4.61 -12.48
CA ASP A 46 30.86 -5.34 -13.72
C ASP A 46 31.32 -6.79 -13.51
N ALA A 47 31.33 -7.57 -14.59
CA ALA A 47 31.73 -8.97 -14.54
C ALA A 47 33.22 -9.15 -14.18
N ALA A 48 34.09 -8.18 -14.46
CA ALA A 48 35.52 -8.27 -14.14
C ALA A 48 35.73 -8.10 -12.62
N HIS A 49 35.07 -7.13 -12.01
CA HIS A 49 35.06 -6.93 -10.56
C HIS A 49 34.53 -8.16 -9.83
N LEU A 50 33.35 -8.66 -10.24
CA LEU A 50 32.73 -9.83 -9.60
C LEU A 50 33.48 -11.14 -9.84
N LYS A 51 34.38 -11.19 -10.82
CA LYS A 51 35.30 -12.31 -11.01
C LYS A 51 36.51 -12.20 -10.07
N ALA A 52 36.97 -10.98 -9.78
CA ALA A 52 38.05 -10.72 -8.83
C ALA A 52 37.60 -10.86 -7.36
N HIS A 53 36.30 -10.71 -7.11
CA HIS A 53 35.66 -10.81 -5.79
C HIS A 53 34.67 -11.99 -5.77
N PRO A 54 35.15 -13.24 -5.65
CA PRO A 54 34.31 -14.43 -5.75
C PRO A 54 33.34 -14.60 -4.58
N HIS A 55 33.58 -13.93 -3.46
CA HIS A 55 32.71 -13.99 -2.28
C HIS A 55 31.74 -12.80 -2.20
N GLN A 56 31.82 -11.85 -3.12
CA GLN A 56 30.85 -10.78 -3.31
C GLN A 56 29.67 -11.31 -4.13
N LYS A 57 28.48 -11.40 -3.51
CA LYS A 57 27.25 -11.77 -4.21
C LYS A 57 26.56 -10.54 -4.79
N VAL A 58 26.67 -9.37 -4.16
CA VAL A 58 26.00 -8.15 -4.60
C VAL A 58 26.63 -7.63 -5.89
N ALA A 59 25.85 -7.61 -6.97
CA ALA A 59 26.25 -7.03 -8.26
C ALA A 59 25.81 -5.58 -8.42
N ARG A 60 24.73 -5.19 -7.73
CA ARG A 60 24.16 -3.84 -7.75
C ARG A 60 23.72 -3.48 -6.34
N ILE A 61 24.03 -2.28 -5.89
CA ILE A 61 23.61 -1.76 -4.59
C ILE A 61 23.22 -0.30 -4.73
N PHE A 62 22.09 0.07 -4.14
CA PHE A 62 21.56 1.42 -4.13
C PHE A 62 21.00 1.75 -2.75
N PHE A 63 21.39 2.89 -2.21
CA PHE A 63 20.84 3.48 -1.02
C PHE A 63 20.10 4.77 -1.37
N TYR A 64 18.89 4.90 -0.88
CA TYR A 64 18.02 6.02 -1.13
C TYR A 64 17.54 6.63 0.19
N HIS A 65 17.67 7.95 0.29
CA HIS A 65 17.20 8.73 1.44
C HIS A 65 16.12 9.69 0.98
N GLY A 66 14.94 9.64 1.60
CA GLY A 66 13.80 10.47 1.21
C GLY A 66 12.47 9.74 1.29
N HIS A 67 11.53 10.12 0.44
CA HIS A 67 10.18 9.54 0.40
C HIS A 67 10.18 8.12 -0.16
N ASP A 68 9.31 7.25 0.38
CA ASP A 68 9.24 5.83 0.03
C ASP A 68 9.34 5.57 -1.50
N PRO A 69 10.46 4.97 -1.97
CA PRO A 69 10.68 4.66 -3.38
C PRO A 69 10.10 3.29 -3.79
N VAL A 70 9.58 2.52 -2.83
CA VAL A 70 9.07 1.15 -3.00
C VAL A 70 7.55 1.16 -3.12
N SER A 71 6.89 1.93 -2.25
CA SER A 71 5.45 2.06 -2.28
C SER A 71 5.01 2.54 -3.66
N ARG A 72 4.15 1.73 -4.26
CA ARG A 72 3.58 2.04 -5.56
C ARG A 72 2.48 3.08 -5.37
N PRO A 73 2.09 3.80 -6.42
CA PRO A 73 0.76 4.37 -6.50
C PRO A 73 -0.27 3.25 -6.23
N ASN A 74 -0.83 3.31 -5.04
CA ASN A 74 -1.74 2.34 -4.47
C ASN A 74 -3.09 3.04 -4.20
N GLU A 75 -4.06 2.30 -3.70
CA GLU A 75 -5.40 2.82 -3.41
C GLU A 75 -5.51 3.43 -2.01
N GLU A 76 -4.47 3.33 -1.18
CA GLU A 76 -4.45 3.88 0.17
C GLU A 76 -4.41 5.42 0.14
N PRO A 77 -4.95 6.09 1.16
CA PRO A 77 -4.90 7.55 1.24
C PRO A 77 -3.48 8.10 1.28
N SER A 78 -3.23 9.20 0.55
CA SER A 78 -1.91 9.84 0.47
C SER A 78 -1.42 10.44 1.78
N THR A 79 -2.31 10.67 2.74
CA THR A 79 -1.99 11.17 4.09
C THR A 79 -1.30 10.12 4.97
N MET A 80 -1.34 8.84 4.59
CA MET A 80 -0.77 7.73 5.35
C MET A 80 0.62 7.28 4.84
N SER A 81 1.14 7.84 3.74
CA SER A 81 2.34 7.33 3.07
C SER A 81 3.68 7.92 3.54
N ASP A 82 3.68 9.00 4.35
CA ASP A 82 4.87 9.87 4.47
C ASP A 82 5.74 9.67 5.73
N THR A 83 5.44 8.73 6.64
CA THR A 83 6.03 8.83 8.00
C THR A 83 6.61 7.57 8.64
N ALA A 84 6.81 6.45 7.93
CA ALA A 84 7.53 5.32 8.52
C ALA A 84 9.06 5.47 8.39
N TYR A 85 9.62 5.27 7.19
CA TYR A 85 11.08 5.16 7.00
C TYR A 85 11.65 6.31 6.17
N ASN A 86 12.92 6.64 6.39
CA ASN A 86 13.64 7.67 5.63
C ASN A 86 14.90 7.14 4.92
N GLY A 87 15.23 5.86 5.08
CA GLY A 87 16.36 5.21 4.41
C GLY A 87 15.95 3.86 3.83
N PHE A 88 16.32 3.64 2.57
CA PHE A 88 15.94 2.47 1.80
C PHE A 88 17.17 1.89 1.12
N LEU A 89 17.39 0.59 1.28
CA LEU A 89 18.49 -0.15 0.65
C LEU A 89 17.90 -1.17 -0.31
N THR A 90 18.45 -1.22 -1.52
CA THR A 90 18.21 -2.34 -2.42
C THR A 90 19.51 -2.91 -2.96
N THR A 91 19.55 -4.24 -3.08
CA THR A 91 20.65 -4.94 -3.75
C THR A 91 20.11 -5.92 -4.78
N THR A 92 20.90 -6.14 -5.83
CA THR A 92 20.68 -7.25 -6.76
C THR A 92 21.91 -8.13 -6.72
N VAL A 93 21.75 -9.38 -6.26
CA VAL A 93 22.83 -10.36 -6.28
C VAL A 93 23.06 -10.92 -7.68
N ARG A 94 24.24 -11.48 -7.92
CA ARG A 94 24.64 -12.08 -9.20
C ARG A 94 23.65 -13.13 -9.66
N GLY A 95 23.12 -12.96 -10.88
CA GLY A 95 22.15 -13.88 -11.48
C GLY A 95 20.70 -13.66 -11.04
N ALA A 96 20.43 -12.80 -10.06
CA ALA A 96 19.07 -12.46 -9.67
C ALA A 96 18.40 -11.57 -10.73
N LYS A 97 17.12 -11.84 -11.01
CA LYS A 97 16.31 -11.06 -11.95
C LYS A 97 15.73 -9.79 -11.31
N LYS A 98 15.47 -9.86 -10.01
CA LYS A 98 14.83 -8.83 -9.21
C LYS A 98 15.74 -8.43 -8.05
N PRO A 99 15.74 -7.15 -7.63
CA PRO A 99 16.36 -6.75 -6.39
C PRO A 99 15.60 -7.27 -5.17
N GLU A 100 16.30 -7.32 -4.04
CA GLU A 100 15.72 -7.36 -2.70
C GLU A 100 15.85 -5.97 -2.06
N TRP A 101 15.05 -5.69 -1.03
CA TRP A 101 15.05 -4.40 -0.37
C TRP A 101 14.75 -4.47 1.11
N ALA A 102 15.21 -3.46 1.83
CA ALA A 102 14.93 -3.22 3.24
C ALA A 102 14.85 -1.70 3.47
N ALA A 103 14.13 -1.28 4.51
CA ALA A 103 14.03 0.11 4.92
C ALA A 103 14.30 0.27 6.41
N GLY A 104 14.63 1.49 6.80
CA GLY A 104 14.97 1.80 8.18
C GLY A 104 14.91 3.29 8.51
N TRP A 105 15.05 3.57 9.80
CA TRP A 105 15.17 4.91 10.38
C TRP A 105 16.64 5.28 10.48
N CYS A 106 17.07 6.18 9.62
CA CYS A 106 18.40 6.75 9.61
C CYS A 106 18.44 8.03 10.44
N ASN A 107 19.36 8.09 11.41
CA ASN A 107 19.59 9.24 12.26
C ASN A 107 21.09 9.42 12.51
N LYS A 108 21.52 10.62 12.90
CA LYS A 108 22.87 10.84 13.44
C LYS A 108 23.08 10.01 14.70
N GLU A 109 24.26 9.39 14.83
CA GLU A 109 24.65 8.68 16.05
C GLU A 109 24.75 9.64 17.24
N ASP A 110 25.34 10.82 17.00
CA ASP A 110 25.31 11.95 17.92
C ASP A 110 24.73 13.17 17.17
N PRO A 111 23.47 13.56 17.43
CA PRO A 111 22.84 14.72 16.80
C PRO A 111 23.57 16.04 17.06
N SER A 112 24.38 16.13 18.11
CA SER A 112 25.14 17.33 18.46
C SER A 112 26.49 17.44 17.73
N ASP A 113 27.00 16.31 17.22
CA ASP A 113 28.25 16.25 16.45
C ASP A 113 27.98 16.10 14.95
N LYS A 114 28.31 17.16 14.19
CA LYS A 114 28.21 17.14 12.72
C LYS A 114 29.15 16.13 12.07
N ALA A 115 30.22 15.70 12.74
CA ALA A 115 31.13 14.68 12.23
C ALA A 115 30.68 13.24 12.54
N SER A 116 29.66 13.05 13.39
CA SER A 116 29.17 11.72 13.75
C SER A 116 28.61 10.97 12.54
N GLY A 117 28.71 9.64 12.58
CA GLY A 117 28.14 8.78 11.56
C GLY A 117 26.61 8.84 11.56
N ILE A 118 26.01 8.26 10.54
CA ILE A 118 24.57 8.08 10.45
C ILE A 118 24.29 6.60 10.66
N ARG A 119 23.37 6.29 11.56
CA ARG A 119 22.95 4.93 11.87
C ARG A 119 21.54 4.70 11.37
N CYS A 120 21.36 3.65 10.59
CA CYS A 120 20.06 3.22 10.09
C CYS A 120 19.60 1.95 10.81
N GLY A 121 18.60 2.09 11.68
CA GLY A 121 17.95 0.98 12.38
C GLY A 121 16.75 0.44 11.61
N MET A 122 16.44 -0.83 11.82
CA MET A 122 15.25 -1.52 11.33
C MET A 122 14.35 -1.92 12.51
N GLU A 123 13.15 -2.40 12.22
CA GLU A 123 12.28 -3.08 13.18
C GLU A 123 13.02 -4.17 13.97
N CYS A 124 12.60 -4.40 15.21
CA CYS A 124 13.19 -5.36 16.14
C CYS A 124 14.69 -5.12 16.47
N ASP A 125 15.09 -3.85 16.61
CA ASP A 125 16.46 -3.41 16.92
C ASP A 125 17.53 -3.91 15.93
N ARG A 126 17.11 -4.29 14.73
CA ARG A 126 18.01 -4.73 13.67
C ARG A 126 18.70 -3.55 13.02
N THR A 127 19.75 -3.86 12.30
CA THR A 127 20.61 -2.90 11.63
C THR A 127 20.39 -2.96 10.13
N LEU A 128 20.07 -1.82 9.53
CA LEU A 128 20.13 -1.69 8.08
C LEU A 128 21.59 -1.48 7.64
N ALA A 129 22.21 -0.41 8.14
CA ALA A 129 23.59 -0.04 7.86
C ALA A 129 24.06 1.13 8.75
N SER A 130 25.38 1.32 8.78
CA SER A 130 26.03 2.57 9.18
C SER A 130 26.48 3.33 7.94
N LEU A 131 26.30 4.65 7.94
CA LEU A 131 26.56 5.50 6.79
C LEU A 131 27.51 6.64 7.13
N LYS A 132 28.41 6.94 6.20
CA LYS A 132 29.30 8.10 6.27
C LYS A 132 29.50 8.68 4.88
N VAL A 133 29.32 10.00 4.73
CA VAL A 133 29.65 10.69 3.48
C VAL A 133 31.11 11.11 3.51
N ASP A 134 31.85 10.81 2.45
CA ASP A 134 33.25 11.24 2.30
C ASP A 134 33.35 12.66 1.73
N ASP A 135 34.57 13.23 1.72
CA ASP A 135 34.83 14.59 1.22
C ASP A 135 34.46 14.81 -0.25
N LYS A 136 34.21 13.74 -1.01
CA LYS A 136 33.79 13.78 -2.42
C LYS A 136 32.28 13.59 -2.58
N GLY A 137 31.52 13.56 -1.48
CA GLY A 137 30.08 13.35 -1.49
C GLY A 137 29.68 11.90 -1.78
N ARG A 138 30.60 10.94 -1.65
CA ARG A 138 30.28 9.50 -1.82
C ARG A 138 29.86 8.91 -0.50
N LEU A 139 28.89 8.01 -0.54
CA LEU A 139 28.38 7.35 0.65
C LEU A 139 29.18 6.07 0.90
N ILE A 140 29.79 5.97 2.08
CA ILE A 140 30.31 4.71 2.62
C ILE A 140 29.16 4.07 3.40
N LEU A 141 28.76 2.88 2.98
CA LEU A 141 27.76 2.04 3.64
C LEU A 141 28.47 0.83 4.23
N SER A 142 28.46 0.72 5.57
CA SER A 142 29.12 -0.33 6.34
C SER A 142 28.16 -0.99 7.32
N ASP A 143 28.64 -2.03 8.02
CA ASP A 143 27.86 -2.82 8.98
C ASP A 143 26.61 -3.46 8.35
N LEU A 144 26.65 -3.72 7.04
CA LEU A 144 25.58 -4.41 6.35
C LEU A 144 25.57 -5.87 6.78
N GLN A 145 24.50 -6.29 7.44
CA GLN A 145 24.39 -7.67 7.89
C GLN A 145 24.13 -8.61 6.71
N PRO A 146 24.76 -9.81 6.66
CA PRO A 146 24.50 -10.77 5.59
C PRO A 146 23.04 -11.16 5.45
N ASP A 147 22.26 -11.10 6.53
CA ASP A 147 20.86 -11.48 6.58
C ASP A 147 19.89 -10.29 6.53
N VAL A 148 20.32 -9.12 6.05
CA VAL A 148 19.52 -7.88 6.04
C VAL A 148 18.10 -8.03 5.47
N TYR A 149 17.87 -8.98 4.56
CA TYR A 149 16.55 -9.26 3.95
C TYR A 149 15.81 -10.47 4.55
N LEU A 150 16.42 -11.19 5.47
CA LEU A 150 15.85 -12.39 6.08
C LEU A 150 15.20 -12.05 7.43
N ASP A 151 14.27 -12.89 7.87
CA ASP A 151 13.66 -12.78 9.19
C ASP A 151 14.69 -12.96 10.32
N ALA A 152 14.42 -12.38 11.49
CA ALA A 152 15.25 -12.60 12.66
C ALA A 152 15.27 -14.09 13.03
N GLY A 153 16.45 -14.67 13.20
CA GLY A 153 16.60 -16.11 13.47
C GLY A 153 16.59 -17.01 12.22
N ALA A 154 16.63 -16.44 11.01
CA ALA A 154 16.55 -17.20 9.77
C ALA A 154 17.59 -18.33 9.62
N GLU A 155 18.77 -18.24 10.22
CA GLU A 155 19.73 -19.36 10.17
C GLU A 155 19.19 -20.62 10.88
N GLU A 156 18.50 -20.45 12.00
CA GLU A 156 17.91 -21.55 12.77
C GLU A 156 16.72 -22.15 12.01
N ASP A 157 15.86 -21.30 11.45
CA ASP A 157 14.63 -21.73 10.76
C ASP A 157 14.89 -22.37 9.39
N LEU A 158 15.85 -21.81 8.63
CA LEU A 158 16.18 -22.29 7.29
C LEU A 158 17.22 -23.41 7.30
N GLY A 159 18.03 -23.47 8.37
CA GLY A 159 19.27 -24.23 8.42
C GLY A 159 20.40 -23.59 7.60
N LYS A 160 21.64 -23.87 8.03
CA LYS A 160 22.87 -23.24 7.50
C LYS A 160 23.01 -23.24 5.98
N ALA A 161 22.64 -24.32 5.30
CA ALA A 161 22.80 -24.42 3.84
C ALA A 161 21.91 -23.42 3.10
N LYS A 162 20.64 -23.32 3.50
CA LYS A 162 19.66 -22.42 2.88
C LYS A 162 19.87 -20.97 3.31
N TYR A 163 20.28 -20.75 4.57
CA TYR A 163 20.74 -19.44 5.01
C TYR A 163 21.89 -18.94 4.13
N ASN A 164 22.95 -19.74 3.94
CA ASN A 164 24.09 -19.36 3.12
C ASN A 164 23.76 -19.15 1.64
N GLU A 165 22.67 -19.72 1.13
CA GLU A 165 22.20 -19.46 -0.23
C GLU A 165 21.59 -18.05 -0.32
N GLN A 166 20.74 -17.69 0.65
CA GLN A 166 19.95 -16.46 0.66
C GLN A 166 20.69 -15.23 1.24
N SER A 167 21.59 -15.42 2.20
CA SER A 167 22.36 -14.33 2.79
C SER A 167 23.33 -13.69 1.78
N LEU A 168 23.70 -12.44 2.02
CA LEU A 168 24.75 -11.77 1.28
C LEU A 168 26.09 -12.47 1.52
N GLY A 169 27.01 -12.28 0.59
CA GLY A 169 28.35 -12.83 0.64
C GLY A 169 29.24 -12.14 1.68
N SER A 170 30.32 -12.81 2.07
CA SER A 170 31.25 -12.30 3.09
C SER A 170 32.04 -11.05 2.65
N GLU A 171 32.00 -10.70 1.36
CA GLU A 171 32.58 -9.45 0.82
C GLU A 171 31.52 -8.37 0.58
N ASP A 172 30.25 -8.63 0.89
CA ASP A 172 29.15 -7.70 0.68
C ASP A 172 28.97 -6.74 1.87
N ASP A 173 30.02 -5.99 2.20
CA ASP A 173 30.00 -4.91 3.19
C ASP A 173 31.02 -3.81 2.81
N ASN A 174 30.98 -2.65 3.48
CA ASN A 174 31.88 -1.51 3.26
C ASN A 174 31.82 -0.97 1.82
N PHE A 175 30.61 -0.87 1.29
CA PHE A 175 30.36 -0.35 -0.05
C PHE A 175 30.64 1.15 -0.12
N ARG A 176 31.36 1.56 -1.15
CA ARG A 176 31.48 2.98 -1.54
C ARG A 176 30.51 3.27 -2.67
N LEU A 177 29.45 4.00 -2.40
CA LEU A 177 28.40 4.34 -3.34
C LEU A 177 28.60 5.75 -3.89
N ASP A 178 28.44 5.91 -5.19
CA ASP A 178 28.60 7.19 -5.87
C ASP A 178 27.24 7.91 -5.89
N PRO A 179 27.18 9.25 -5.72
CA PRO A 179 25.93 10.00 -5.77
C PRO A 179 25.32 9.92 -7.18
N MET A 180 24.00 9.79 -7.26
CA MET A 180 23.25 9.60 -8.50
C MET A 180 21.94 10.41 -8.47
N PRO A 181 21.31 10.68 -9.63
CA PRO A 181 19.96 11.26 -9.65
C PRO A 181 18.96 10.37 -8.90
N ALA A 182 18.04 10.97 -8.15
CA ALA A 182 17.02 10.27 -7.35
C ALA A 182 16.22 9.24 -8.18
N ASP A 183 15.90 9.59 -9.42
CA ASP A 183 15.18 8.71 -10.37
C ASP A 183 15.92 7.40 -10.66
N THR A 184 17.25 7.37 -10.50
CA THR A 184 18.05 6.15 -10.68
C THR A 184 17.70 5.11 -9.61
N CYS A 185 17.64 5.52 -8.35
CA CYS A 185 17.23 4.64 -7.26
C CYS A 185 15.76 4.23 -7.44
N LYS A 186 14.86 5.19 -7.73
CA LYS A 186 13.44 4.90 -7.98
C LYS A 186 13.25 3.84 -9.08
N ALA A 187 14.05 3.92 -10.15
CA ALA A 187 14.04 2.91 -11.21
C ALA A 187 14.55 1.53 -10.76
N GLU A 188 15.53 1.46 -9.85
CA GLU A 188 16.00 0.19 -9.29
C GLU A 188 14.96 -0.44 -8.36
N PHE A 189 14.35 0.33 -7.45
CA PHE A 189 13.27 -0.15 -6.59
C PHE A 189 12.06 -0.60 -7.40
N ALA A 190 11.71 0.09 -8.49
CA ALA A 190 10.63 -0.33 -9.40
C ALA A 190 10.84 -1.71 -10.06
N ARG A 191 12.05 -2.28 -10.02
CA ARG A 191 12.34 -3.64 -10.54
C ARG A 191 11.92 -4.76 -9.58
N ILE A 192 11.71 -4.48 -8.29
CA ILE A 192 11.32 -5.47 -7.26
C ILE A 192 9.98 -6.09 -7.64
N ASP A 193 9.01 -5.23 -7.90
CA ASP A 193 7.72 -5.63 -8.43
C ASP A 193 7.30 -4.60 -9.50
N PRO A 194 7.53 -4.90 -10.79
CA PRO A 194 7.13 -4.01 -11.88
C PRO A 194 5.60 -3.86 -11.95
N ILE A 195 5.10 -2.63 -12.01
CA ILE A 195 3.69 -2.38 -12.27
C ILE A 195 3.45 -2.61 -13.76
N ASP A 196 2.39 -3.36 -14.11
CA ASP A 196 1.93 -3.42 -15.49
C ASP A 196 1.43 -2.03 -15.92
N PRO A 197 2.13 -1.32 -16.82
CA PRO A 197 1.76 0.04 -17.22
C PRO A 197 0.37 0.08 -17.87
N ALA A 198 -0.14 -1.04 -18.38
CA ALA A 198 -1.48 -1.11 -18.96
C ALA A 198 -2.59 -0.82 -17.93
N LEU A 199 -2.32 -1.02 -16.64
CA LEU A 199 -3.28 -0.80 -15.55
C LEU A 199 -3.61 0.69 -15.30
N GLY A 200 -2.69 1.60 -15.68
CA GLY A 200 -2.83 3.04 -15.46
C GLY A 200 -2.75 3.46 -13.99
N ALA A 201 -3.18 4.68 -13.70
CA ALA A 201 -3.19 5.26 -12.36
C ALA A 201 -4.17 4.50 -11.40
N PRO A 202 -3.98 4.59 -10.08
CA PRO A 202 -4.92 4.07 -9.08
C PRO A 202 -6.37 4.55 -9.30
N LEU A 203 -7.35 3.73 -8.91
CA LEU A 203 -8.76 4.08 -8.94
C LEU A 203 -9.03 5.35 -8.11
N ARG A 204 -8.38 5.53 -6.95
CA ARG A 204 -8.52 6.75 -6.14
C ARG A 204 -8.09 8.04 -6.86
N GLU A 205 -7.18 7.95 -7.83
CA GLU A 205 -6.78 9.09 -8.65
C GLU A 205 -7.72 9.29 -9.83
N ARG A 206 -8.20 8.19 -10.42
CA ARG A 206 -9.10 8.19 -11.59
C ARG A 206 -10.54 8.59 -11.26
N LEU A 207 -11.00 8.24 -10.06
CA LEU A 207 -12.33 8.52 -9.54
C LEU A 207 -12.22 9.63 -8.50
N LYS A 208 -13.20 10.54 -8.46
CA LYS A 208 -13.19 11.70 -7.56
C LYS A 208 -14.29 11.58 -6.49
N PRO A 209 -14.04 12.09 -5.27
CA PRO A 209 -14.97 11.97 -4.15
C PRO A 209 -16.34 12.61 -4.43
N ASP A 210 -16.39 13.62 -5.29
CA ASP A 210 -17.56 14.43 -5.64
C ASP A 210 -18.13 14.15 -7.03
N GLN A 211 -17.60 13.15 -7.76
CA GLN A 211 -18.01 12.84 -9.12
C GLN A 211 -18.68 11.47 -9.22
N PRO A 212 -19.78 11.36 -9.99
CA PRO A 212 -20.41 10.08 -10.24
C PRO A 212 -19.58 9.25 -11.22
N PHE A 213 -19.62 7.92 -11.09
CA PHE A 213 -19.02 7.00 -12.07
C PHE A 213 -19.93 5.80 -12.34
N CYS A 214 -19.77 5.18 -13.51
CA CYS A 214 -20.53 4.01 -13.93
C CYS A 214 -19.60 3.08 -14.71
N TYR A 215 -19.48 1.85 -14.23
CA TYR A 215 -18.77 0.77 -14.88
C TYR A 215 -19.71 -0.42 -15.03
N GLY A 216 -19.65 -1.11 -16.16
CA GLY A 216 -20.54 -2.24 -16.37
C GLY A 216 -20.13 -3.16 -17.49
N ARG A 217 -20.87 -4.26 -17.58
CA ARG A 217 -20.78 -5.21 -18.68
C ARG A 217 -22.14 -5.84 -18.92
N ASP A 218 -22.46 -5.98 -20.20
CA ASP A 218 -23.59 -6.74 -20.70
C ASP A 218 -23.05 -7.95 -21.47
N TYR A 219 -23.70 -9.09 -21.25
CA TYR A 219 -23.38 -10.33 -21.95
C TYR A 219 -24.53 -10.66 -22.90
N ASP A 220 -24.19 -10.87 -24.17
CA ASP A 220 -25.15 -11.24 -25.20
C ASP A 220 -25.49 -12.74 -25.14
N ASP A 221 -26.51 -13.13 -25.91
CA ASP A 221 -26.97 -14.51 -25.99
C ASP A 221 -25.89 -15.46 -26.51
N ALA A 222 -24.97 -14.99 -27.37
CA ALA A 222 -23.90 -15.82 -27.91
C ALA A 222 -22.89 -16.18 -26.80
N HIS A 223 -22.47 -15.21 -26.01
CA HIS A 223 -21.60 -15.40 -24.85
C HIS A 223 -22.25 -16.30 -23.80
N LEU A 224 -23.52 -16.06 -23.47
CA LEU A 224 -24.23 -16.85 -22.46
C LEU A 224 -24.46 -18.30 -22.91
N LYS A 225 -24.60 -18.56 -24.22
CA LYS A 225 -24.65 -19.93 -24.77
C LYS A 225 -23.31 -20.65 -24.65
N SER A 226 -22.19 -19.94 -24.80
CA SER A 226 -20.86 -20.56 -24.64
C SER A 226 -20.41 -20.68 -23.18
N HIS A 227 -21.08 -20.01 -22.24
CA HIS A 227 -20.81 -20.06 -20.81
C HIS A 227 -22.06 -20.52 -20.04
N PRO A 228 -22.42 -21.83 -20.14
CA PRO A 228 -23.67 -22.33 -19.59
C PRO A 228 -23.76 -22.22 -18.07
N ASP A 229 -22.65 -22.07 -17.35
CA ASP A 229 -22.65 -21.90 -15.89
C ASP A 229 -22.76 -20.42 -15.44
N GLN A 230 -22.59 -19.46 -16.36
CA GLN A 230 -22.73 -18.04 -16.06
C GLN A 230 -24.21 -17.67 -15.86
N VAL A 231 -24.53 -17.07 -14.72
CA VAL A 231 -25.90 -16.67 -14.36
C VAL A 231 -26.12 -15.18 -14.60
N THR A 232 -25.08 -14.36 -14.43
CA THR A 232 -25.12 -12.91 -14.66
C THR A 232 -25.27 -12.58 -16.14
N GLN A 233 -26.34 -11.85 -16.49
CA GLN A 233 -26.56 -11.29 -17.82
C GLN A 233 -26.00 -9.87 -17.92
N SER A 234 -26.19 -9.06 -16.88
CA SER A 234 -25.61 -7.72 -16.80
C SER A 234 -25.17 -7.40 -15.39
N ILE A 235 -24.12 -6.57 -15.31
CA ILE A 235 -23.58 -6.08 -14.05
C ILE A 235 -23.17 -4.61 -14.16
N ARG A 236 -23.41 -3.85 -13.09
CA ARG A 236 -23.07 -2.44 -12.94
C ARG A 236 -22.40 -2.21 -11.60
N VAL A 237 -21.37 -1.37 -11.58
CA VAL A 237 -20.76 -0.76 -10.39
C VAL A 237 -20.84 0.73 -10.59
N PHE A 238 -21.45 1.44 -9.66
CA PHE A 238 -21.71 2.85 -9.84
C PHE A 238 -21.74 3.65 -8.55
N ARG A 239 -21.62 4.96 -8.75
CA ARG A 239 -21.82 5.97 -7.75
C ARG A 239 -22.68 7.07 -8.35
N GLY A 240 -23.89 7.22 -7.84
CA GLY A 240 -24.86 8.22 -8.25
C GLY A 240 -25.13 9.26 -7.16
N PRO A 241 -26.22 10.05 -7.28
CA PRO A 241 -26.53 11.11 -6.33
C PRO A 241 -26.69 10.63 -4.87
N ILE A 242 -27.19 9.40 -4.67
CA ILE A 242 -27.42 8.83 -3.33
C ILE A 242 -26.07 8.55 -2.64
N GLU A 243 -25.16 7.85 -3.32
CA GLU A 243 -23.85 7.50 -2.77
C GLU A 243 -22.93 8.72 -2.62
N LEU A 244 -23.09 9.72 -3.50
CA LEU A 244 -22.40 11.01 -3.37
C LEU A 244 -22.88 11.76 -2.12
N ALA A 245 -24.21 11.83 -1.90
CA ALA A 245 -24.79 12.47 -0.72
C ALA A 245 -24.40 11.74 0.59
N SER A 246 -24.37 10.40 0.59
CA SER A 246 -23.94 9.61 1.74
C SER A 246 -22.51 9.95 2.17
N PHE A 247 -21.57 9.99 1.22
CA PHE A 247 -20.19 10.38 1.51
C PHE A 247 -20.06 11.86 1.89
N ALA A 248 -20.81 12.76 1.25
CA ALA A 248 -20.79 14.18 1.63
C ALA A 248 -21.27 14.41 3.08
N ALA A 249 -22.10 13.52 3.63
CA ALA A 249 -22.63 13.63 4.98
C ALA A 249 -21.64 13.18 6.08
N GLY A 250 -20.64 12.36 5.77
CA GLY A 250 -19.75 11.80 6.80
C GLY A 250 -18.43 11.17 6.34
N GLY A 251 -18.09 11.31 5.06
CA GLY A 251 -16.80 10.89 4.50
C GLY A 251 -15.73 11.97 4.65
N ASP A 252 -14.48 11.58 4.47
CA ASP A 252 -13.32 12.46 4.54
C ASP A 252 -12.61 12.51 3.20
N THR A 253 -12.65 13.66 2.52
CA THR A 253 -11.99 13.85 1.23
C THR A 253 -10.48 13.75 1.32
N ALA A 254 -9.88 14.05 2.48
CA ALA A 254 -8.43 13.91 2.69
C ALA A 254 -8.01 12.44 2.76
N ASN A 255 -8.90 11.57 3.20
CA ASN A 255 -8.69 10.13 3.31
C ASN A 255 -9.35 9.33 2.18
N TRP A 256 -9.64 9.96 1.03
CA TRP A 256 -10.22 9.28 -0.13
C TRP A 256 -9.34 8.09 -0.59
N PRO A 257 -9.91 6.89 -0.81
CA PRO A 257 -11.34 6.55 -0.97
C PRO A 257 -12.03 5.98 0.29
N ASP A 258 -11.49 6.19 1.48
CA ASP A 258 -12.03 5.57 2.70
C ASP A 258 -13.42 6.10 3.06
N GLY A 259 -14.35 5.17 3.27
CA GLY A 259 -15.75 5.47 3.51
C GLY A 259 -16.56 5.73 2.23
N ALA A 260 -15.96 5.59 1.04
CA ALA A 260 -16.66 5.78 -0.23
C ALA A 260 -17.78 4.76 -0.40
N ASP A 261 -19.00 5.24 -0.57
CA ASP A 261 -20.14 4.38 -0.85
C ASP A 261 -20.30 4.14 -2.35
N ILE A 262 -20.63 2.90 -2.72
CA ILE A 262 -20.91 2.47 -4.10
C ILE A 262 -22.12 1.53 -4.12
N ALA A 263 -22.73 1.39 -5.29
CA ALA A 263 -23.75 0.40 -5.56
C ALA A 263 -23.31 -0.58 -6.64
N VAL A 264 -23.65 -1.86 -6.45
CA VAL A 264 -23.47 -2.92 -7.44
C VAL A 264 -24.84 -3.47 -7.79
N SER A 265 -25.18 -3.45 -9.08
CA SER A 265 -26.42 -3.98 -9.61
C SER A 265 -26.14 -5.18 -10.51
N VAL A 266 -26.88 -6.26 -10.34
CA VAL A 266 -26.78 -7.49 -11.14
C VAL A 266 -28.16 -7.88 -11.67
N THR A 267 -28.24 -8.20 -12.96
CA THR A 267 -29.40 -8.88 -13.56
C THR A 267 -29.00 -10.28 -13.99
N THR A 268 -29.84 -11.26 -13.66
CA THR A 268 -29.57 -12.68 -13.96
C THR A 268 -30.42 -13.16 -15.13
N ARG A 269 -29.94 -14.16 -15.87
CA ARG A 269 -30.71 -14.79 -16.95
C ARG A 269 -31.96 -15.57 -16.47
N GLN A 270 -32.02 -15.91 -15.17
CA GLN A 270 -33.11 -16.73 -14.59
C GLN A 270 -34.23 -15.89 -13.97
N LYS A 271 -33.94 -14.63 -13.63
CA LYS A 271 -34.87 -13.67 -13.04
C LYS A 271 -34.56 -12.30 -13.64
N GLU A 272 -35.52 -11.73 -14.38
CA GLU A 272 -35.43 -10.34 -14.89
C GLU A 272 -35.33 -9.31 -13.75
N ALA A 273 -35.52 -9.73 -12.48
CA ALA A 273 -35.34 -8.88 -11.32
C ALA A 273 -33.87 -8.50 -11.11
N LYS A 274 -33.60 -7.21 -11.25
CA LYS A 274 -32.35 -6.53 -10.89
C LYS A 274 -32.16 -6.58 -9.37
N VAL A 275 -30.99 -7.04 -8.92
CA VAL A 275 -30.58 -6.99 -7.51
C VAL A 275 -29.54 -5.88 -7.38
N THR A 276 -29.79 -4.91 -6.50
CA THR A 276 -28.84 -3.84 -6.19
C THR A 276 -28.38 -3.97 -4.75
N GLN A 277 -27.08 -3.88 -4.54
CA GLN A 277 -26.43 -3.96 -3.24
C GLN A 277 -25.51 -2.76 -3.04
N THR A 278 -25.54 -2.16 -1.85
CA THR A 278 -24.65 -1.08 -1.48
C THR A 278 -23.45 -1.56 -0.67
N TYR A 279 -22.31 -0.94 -0.91
CA TYR A 279 -21.04 -1.24 -0.25
C TYR A 279 -20.35 0.05 0.18
N THR A 280 -19.60 -0.02 1.27
CA THR A 280 -18.69 1.04 1.71
C THR A 280 -17.26 0.55 1.51
N CYS A 281 -16.46 1.34 0.82
CA CYS A 281 -15.11 1.00 0.38
C CYS A 281 -14.02 1.69 1.21
N GLN A 282 -12.85 1.09 1.21
CA GLN A 282 -11.59 1.67 1.67
C GLN A 282 -10.46 1.31 0.70
N GLY A 283 -9.44 2.15 0.66
CA GLY A 283 -8.22 1.88 -0.08
C GLY A 283 -7.38 0.81 0.60
N GLU A 284 -6.94 -0.21 -0.14
CA GLU A 284 -6.07 -1.27 0.40
C GLU A 284 -5.11 -1.72 -0.70
N ALA A 285 -3.81 -1.38 -0.58
CA ALA A 285 -2.80 -1.73 -1.56
C ALA A 285 -3.27 -1.48 -3.03
N ASP A 286 -3.40 -2.50 -3.88
CA ASP A 286 -3.75 -2.36 -5.30
C ASP A 286 -5.27 -2.35 -5.60
N GLN A 287 -6.12 -2.27 -4.56
CA GLN A 287 -7.55 -2.49 -4.66
C GLN A 287 -8.37 -1.61 -3.72
N TRP A 288 -9.65 -1.42 -4.03
CA TRP A 288 -10.62 -1.00 -3.02
C TRP A 288 -11.24 -2.25 -2.43
N ARG A 289 -11.18 -2.36 -1.11
CA ARG A 289 -11.93 -3.38 -0.37
C ARG A 289 -13.24 -2.75 0.07
N CYS A 290 -14.35 -3.35 -0.35
CA CYS A 290 -15.67 -2.81 -0.06
C CYS A 290 -16.53 -3.84 0.68
N SER A 291 -17.03 -3.44 1.85
CA SER A 291 -17.90 -4.27 2.68
C SER A 291 -19.35 -3.88 2.46
N ALA A 292 -20.24 -4.88 2.41
CA ALA A 292 -21.67 -4.64 2.25
C ALA A 292 -22.18 -3.73 3.39
N SER A 293 -22.98 -2.75 3.02
CA SER A 293 -23.36 -1.66 3.92
C SER A 293 -24.88 -1.55 4.00
N SER A 294 -25.40 -1.48 5.23
CA SER A 294 -26.82 -1.21 5.51
C SER A 294 -27.15 0.28 5.51
N LYS A 295 -26.17 1.18 5.30
CA LYS A 295 -26.38 2.65 5.30
C LYS A 295 -27.50 3.09 4.35
N MET A 296 -27.67 2.36 3.25
CA MET A 296 -28.61 2.69 2.17
C MET A 296 -29.50 1.49 1.82
N SER A 297 -29.58 0.46 2.67
CA SER A 297 -30.36 -0.75 2.40
C SER A 297 -30.75 -1.44 3.71
N ASP A 298 -32.04 -1.78 3.84
CA ASP A 298 -32.61 -2.45 5.01
C ASP A 298 -32.38 -3.97 4.93
N PHE A 299 -31.29 -4.46 5.54
CA PHE A 299 -31.01 -5.90 5.61
C PHE A 299 -31.62 -6.54 6.86
N GLY A 300 -32.38 -7.62 6.67
CA GLY A 300 -32.92 -8.44 7.77
C GLY A 300 -31.93 -9.48 8.31
N CYS A 301 -30.65 -9.42 7.95
CA CYS A 301 -29.63 -10.40 8.29
C CYS A 301 -28.24 -9.77 8.47
N ASP A 302 -27.29 -10.52 9.03
CA ASP A 302 -25.89 -10.09 9.15
C ASP A 302 -25.15 -10.18 7.80
N ILE A 303 -24.66 -9.03 7.34
CA ILE A 303 -23.92 -8.85 6.07
C ILE A 303 -22.44 -8.52 6.28
N SER A 304 -21.96 -8.50 7.53
CA SER A 304 -20.64 -7.97 7.92
C SER A 304 -19.44 -8.65 7.26
N GLN A 305 -19.62 -9.85 6.69
CA GLN A 305 -18.59 -10.63 6.01
C GLN A 305 -18.73 -10.65 4.48
N LYS A 306 -19.62 -9.83 3.92
CA LYS A 306 -19.87 -9.78 2.46
C LYS A 306 -19.04 -8.68 1.82
N GLU A 307 -17.89 -9.07 1.29
CA GLU A 307 -16.93 -8.14 0.69
C GLU A 307 -16.89 -8.26 -0.84
N ILE A 308 -16.50 -7.18 -1.48
CA ILE A 308 -16.09 -7.15 -2.88
C ILE A 308 -14.79 -6.36 -3.01
N PHE A 309 -14.06 -6.61 -4.08
CA PHE A 309 -12.81 -5.96 -4.39
C PHE A 309 -12.91 -5.28 -5.76
N LEU A 310 -12.58 -3.99 -5.81
CA LEU A 310 -12.43 -3.25 -7.05
C LEU A 310 -10.95 -3.05 -7.34
N LYS A 311 -10.48 -3.52 -8.50
CA LYS A 311 -9.11 -3.29 -8.97
C LYS A 311 -9.11 -2.50 -10.25
N ARG A 312 -8.03 -1.74 -10.48
CA ARG A 312 -7.74 -1.18 -11.80
C ARG A 312 -7.59 -2.30 -12.83
N GLY A 313 -8.23 -2.15 -13.98
CA GLY A 313 -8.07 -3.03 -15.12
C GLY A 313 -7.44 -2.30 -16.30
N ALA A 314 -6.83 -3.07 -17.21
CA ALA A 314 -6.15 -2.51 -18.37
C ALA A 314 -7.06 -1.64 -19.24
N GLY A 315 -6.51 -0.57 -19.81
CA GLY A 315 -7.23 0.31 -20.75
C GLY A 315 -8.39 1.07 -20.11
N GLY A 316 -8.26 1.45 -18.83
CA GLY A 316 -9.30 2.19 -18.13
C GLY A 316 -10.48 1.34 -17.67
N THR A 317 -10.40 0.01 -17.74
CA THR A 317 -11.41 -0.88 -17.17
C THR A 317 -11.31 -0.97 -15.65
N MET A 318 -12.31 -1.60 -15.03
CA MET A 318 -12.36 -1.93 -13.60
C MET A 318 -12.59 -3.44 -13.46
N MET A 319 -11.87 -4.10 -12.56
CA MET A 319 -12.11 -5.49 -12.21
C MET A 319 -12.89 -5.53 -10.90
N LEU A 320 -14.05 -6.18 -10.91
CA LEU A 320 -14.84 -6.46 -9.72
C LEU A 320 -14.70 -7.94 -9.36
N ALA A 321 -14.37 -8.24 -8.12
CA ALA A 321 -14.20 -9.62 -7.67
C ALA A 321 -14.76 -9.85 -6.25
N ASN A 322 -15.23 -11.08 -6.00
CA ASN A 322 -15.33 -11.63 -4.64
C ASN A 322 -14.82 -13.08 -4.70
N PRO A 323 -13.52 -13.31 -4.49
CA PRO A 323 -12.92 -14.63 -4.69
C PRO A 323 -13.40 -15.67 -3.68
N ASN A 324 -13.84 -15.25 -2.49
CA ASN A 324 -14.19 -16.15 -1.39
C ASN A 324 -15.64 -16.66 -1.47
N SER A 325 -16.57 -15.84 -1.96
CA SER A 325 -18.02 -16.14 -1.94
C SER A 325 -18.75 -15.88 -3.26
N ALA A 326 -18.06 -15.36 -4.28
CA ALA A 326 -18.64 -14.77 -5.50
C ALA A 326 -19.59 -13.59 -5.23
N LEU A 327 -19.99 -12.88 -6.29
CA LEU A 327 -20.87 -11.72 -6.13
C LEU A 327 -22.30 -12.14 -5.76
N ALA A 328 -22.99 -11.23 -5.08
CA ALA A 328 -24.40 -11.36 -4.77
C ALA A 328 -25.23 -11.27 -6.06
N ILE A 329 -25.56 -12.42 -6.64
CA ILE A 329 -26.48 -12.54 -7.78
C ILE A 329 -27.94 -12.75 -7.33
N VAL A 330 -28.16 -12.78 -6.02
CA VAL A 330 -29.44 -12.85 -5.31
C VAL A 330 -29.37 -11.95 -4.08
N ASP A 331 -30.51 -11.62 -3.49
CA ASP A 331 -30.58 -10.92 -2.19
C ASP A 331 -29.66 -11.59 -1.17
N LEU A 332 -28.76 -10.79 -0.56
CA LEU A 332 -27.77 -11.21 0.42
C LEU A 332 -28.38 -11.89 1.65
N CYS A 333 -29.64 -11.58 1.98
CA CYS A 333 -30.36 -12.19 3.11
C CYS A 333 -31.20 -13.41 2.73
N SER A 334 -31.19 -13.81 1.45
CA SER A 334 -31.89 -15.00 1.01
C SER A 334 -31.16 -16.29 1.43
N LYS A 335 -31.91 -17.38 1.66
CA LYS A 335 -31.31 -18.72 1.90
C LYS A 335 -30.37 -19.17 0.78
N ALA A 336 -30.54 -18.64 -0.43
CA ALA A 336 -29.69 -18.93 -1.59
C ALA A 336 -28.31 -18.24 -1.53
N ALA A 337 -28.15 -17.18 -0.72
CA ALA A 337 -26.89 -16.43 -0.57
C ALA A 337 -25.85 -17.11 0.35
N GLY A 338 -26.24 -18.20 1.02
CA GLY A 338 -25.35 -19.00 1.88
C GLY A 338 -24.57 -20.10 1.15
N GLY A 339 -24.84 -20.34 -0.13
CA GLY A 339 -24.12 -21.34 -0.94
C GLY A 339 -22.87 -20.76 -1.60
N LYS A 340 -21.80 -21.56 -1.72
CA LYS A 340 -20.70 -21.24 -2.65
C LYS A 340 -21.27 -21.21 -4.06
N THR A 341 -21.19 -20.09 -4.77
CA THR A 341 -21.63 -20.10 -6.17
C THR A 341 -20.67 -21.00 -6.96
N LYS A 342 -21.25 -21.92 -7.74
CA LYS A 342 -20.52 -22.75 -8.70
C LYS A 342 -20.26 -22.01 -10.01
N SER A 343 -20.65 -20.74 -10.09
CA SER A 343 -20.68 -19.96 -11.32
C SER A 343 -19.31 -19.36 -11.64
N ASP A 344 -19.08 -19.10 -12.94
CA ASP A 344 -18.00 -18.25 -13.49
C ASP A 344 -18.12 -16.78 -13.03
N ASP A 345 -19.22 -16.43 -12.35
CA ASP A 345 -19.62 -15.12 -11.81
C ASP A 345 -18.78 -14.64 -10.59
N LYS A 346 -17.47 -14.86 -10.61
CA LYS A 346 -16.57 -14.50 -9.49
C LYS A 346 -15.76 -13.24 -9.75
N VAL A 347 -15.45 -12.98 -11.01
CA VAL A 347 -14.59 -11.88 -11.46
C VAL A 347 -15.16 -11.29 -12.73
N TYR A 348 -15.31 -9.97 -12.75
CA TYR A 348 -15.88 -9.24 -13.86
C TYR A 348 -14.94 -8.14 -14.30
N ARG A 349 -14.62 -8.14 -15.59
CA ARG A 349 -14.05 -6.96 -16.23
C ARG A 349 -15.18 -6.03 -16.64
N LEU A 350 -15.16 -4.80 -16.17
CA LEU A 350 -16.18 -3.79 -16.37
C LEU A 350 -15.62 -2.65 -17.20
N ASN A 351 -16.40 -2.21 -18.19
CA ASN A 351 -16.05 -1.09 -19.04
C ASN A 351 -16.67 0.20 -18.48
N PRO A 352 -16.00 1.36 -18.64
CA PRO A 352 -16.64 2.64 -18.35
C PRO A 352 -17.90 2.79 -19.21
N MET A 353 -18.96 3.30 -18.60
CA MET A 353 -20.27 3.48 -19.21
C MET A 353 -20.82 4.88 -18.88
N PRO A 354 -21.73 5.44 -19.70
CA PRO A 354 -22.42 6.68 -19.35
C PRO A 354 -23.25 6.47 -18.08
N GLN A 355 -23.42 7.51 -17.27
CA GLN A 355 -24.21 7.45 -16.03
C GLN A 355 -25.63 6.90 -16.23
N SER A 356 -26.24 7.20 -17.39
CA SER A 356 -27.56 6.70 -17.76
C SER A 356 -27.66 5.17 -17.83
N ALA A 357 -26.54 4.45 -17.98
CA ALA A 357 -26.50 2.99 -17.99
C ALA A 357 -26.49 2.35 -16.59
N CYS A 358 -26.21 3.14 -15.55
CA CYS A 358 -26.22 2.72 -14.15
C CYS A 358 -27.33 3.38 -13.31
N THR A 359 -27.97 4.43 -13.84
CA THR A 359 -29.11 5.06 -13.18
C THR A 359 -30.22 4.01 -13.01
N PRO A 360 -30.83 3.86 -11.81
CA PRO A 360 -31.81 2.83 -11.51
C PRO A 360 -32.90 2.63 -12.55
#